data_AF-A0A139X7N2-F1
#
_entry.id   AF-A0A139X7N2-F1
#
_cell.length_a   1.000
_cell.length_b   1.000
_cell.length_c   1.000
_cell.angle_alpha   90.00
_cell.angle_beta   90.00
_cell.angle_gamma   90.00
#
_symmetry.space_group_name_H-M   'P 1'
#
loop_
_entity.id
_entity.type
_entity.pdbx_description
1 polymer ?
#
loop_
_entity_poly.entity_id
_entity_poly.type
_entity_poly.pdbx_seq_one_letter_code
_entity_poly.pdbx_strand_id
1 'polypeptide(L)'
;MTTKNYQKEYRRLKEIYEKILGCKISDITWYRVVSQLKKHFSFEILGKNSETLVKLFANLKKSTRNFRISDNTFNDSWDIFQYYYKQERSITCAEFLEDLSKRLDLKVSKKTIYKWFTKAECPYKADKYYAVKDLALVAFQASKCIQLKQLQKVKSATVEVNAIVLRGA
;
A
#
# COMPACT_ATOMS: atom_id res chain seq x y z
N MET A 1 2.12 -14.15 33.43
CA MET A 1 1.94 -12.67 33.24
C MET A 1 1.99 -12.26 31.77
N THR A 2 2.82 -12.90 30.94
CA THR A 2 2.98 -12.66 29.49
C THR A 2 1.67 -12.75 28.67
N THR A 3 0.77 -13.69 28.98
CA THR A 3 -0.51 -13.88 28.28
C THR A 3 -1.52 -12.76 28.52
N LYS A 4 -1.60 -12.22 29.74
CA LYS A 4 -2.47 -11.08 30.07
C LYS A 4 -2.02 -9.80 29.37
N ASN A 5 -0.71 -9.55 29.36
CA ASN A 5 -0.13 -8.41 28.63
C ASN A 5 -0.32 -8.54 27.12
N TYR A 6 -0.11 -9.74 26.56
CA TYR A 6 -0.36 -10.02 25.15
C TYR A 6 -1.82 -9.75 24.77
N GLN A 7 -2.79 -10.25 25.53
CA GLN A 7 -4.21 -10.04 25.24
C GLN A 7 -4.61 -8.57 25.31
N LYS A 8 -4.09 -7.83 26.29
CA LYS A 8 -4.33 -6.39 26.43
C LYS A 8 -3.80 -5.63 25.22
N GLU A 9 -2.57 -5.91 24.82
CA GLU A 9 -1.94 -5.26 23.66
C GLU A 9 -2.61 -5.67 22.35
N TYR A 10 -2.99 -6.93 22.21
CA TYR A 10 -3.73 -7.43 21.05
C TYR A 10 -5.07 -6.71 20.84
N ARG A 11 -5.79 -6.41 21.93
CA ARG A 11 -7.03 -5.60 21.89
C ARG A 11 -6.74 -4.13 21.58
N ARG A 12 -5.74 -3.53 22.24
CA ARG A 12 -5.32 -2.14 22.00
C ARG A 12 -4.98 -1.90 20.52
N LEU A 13 -4.21 -2.80 19.92
CA LEU A 13 -3.85 -2.71 18.51
C LEU A 13 -5.07 -2.86 17.58
N LYS A 14 -6.03 -3.71 17.93
CA LYS A 14 -7.30 -3.81 17.21
C LYS A 14 -8.06 -2.49 17.23
N GLU A 15 -8.19 -1.86 18.41
CA GLU A 15 -8.89 -0.59 18.58
C GLU A 15 -8.24 0.53 17.75
N ILE A 16 -6.91 0.58 17.70
CA ILE A 16 -6.17 1.54 16.86
C ILE A 16 -6.50 1.33 15.38
N TYR A 17 -6.49 0.08 14.93
CA TYR A 17 -6.83 -0.27 13.56
C TYR A 17 -8.27 0.10 13.20
N GLU A 18 -9.23 -0.21 14.07
CA GLU A 18 -10.65 0.15 13.90
C GLU A 18 -10.87 1.67 13.89
N LYS A 19 -10.18 2.40 14.77
CA LYS A 19 -10.25 3.87 14.83
C LYS A 19 -9.80 4.52 13.53
N ILE A 20 -8.74 4.01 12.90
CA ILE A 20 -8.26 4.53 11.61
C ILE A 20 -9.22 4.20 10.48
N LEU A 21 -9.79 2.99 10.47
CA LEU A 21 -10.77 2.60 9.46
C LEU A 21 -12.13 3.26 9.63
N GLY A 22 -12.46 3.74 10.84
CA GLY A 22 -13.77 4.30 11.16
C GLY A 22 -14.88 3.24 11.29
N CYS A 23 -14.53 1.96 11.41
CA CYS A 23 -15.49 0.87 11.57
C CYS A 23 -14.96 -0.25 12.49
N LYS A 24 -15.88 -0.94 13.17
CA LYS A 24 -15.56 -2.13 13.97
C LYS A 24 -15.37 -3.35 13.09
N ILE A 25 -14.48 -4.26 13.48
CA ILE A 25 -14.22 -5.52 12.78
C ILE A 25 -14.36 -6.73 13.72
N SER A 26 -14.70 -7.88 13.14
CA SER A 26 -14.75 -9.13 13.90
C SER A 26 -13.36 -9.59 14.33
N ASP A 27 -13.29 -10.38 15.41
CA ASP A 27 -12.02 -10.94 15.89
C ASP A 27 -11.36 -11.86 14.86
N ILE A 28 -12.16 -12.58 14.06
CA ILE A 28 -11.67 -13.38 12.93
C ILE A 28 -10.99 -12.48 11.88
N THR A 29 -11.60 -11.33 11.57
CA THR A 29 -11.00 -10.36 10.64
C THR A 29 -9.71 -9.80 11.19
N TRP A 30 -9.69 -9.47 12.49
CA TRP A 30 -8.49 -8.97 13.15
C TRP A 30 -7.37 -10.01 13.18
N TYR A 31 -7.70 -11.27 13.45
CA TYR A 31 -6.73 -12.38 13.38
C TYR A 31 -6.11 -12.50 11.99
N ARG A 32 -6.90 -12.39 10.92
CA ARG A 32 -6.40 -12.39 9.54
C ARG A 32 -5.47 -11.20 9.27
N VAL A 33 -5.81 -10.02 9.77
CA VAL A 33 -4.95 -8.83 9.68
C VAL A 33 -3.62 -9.06 10.41
N VAL A 34 -3.66 -9.57 11.65
CA VAL A 34 -2.44 -9.87 12.41
C VAL A 34 -1.59 -10.94 11.72
N SER A 35 -2.20 -11.96 11.12
CA SER A 35 -1.50 -12.98 10.34
C SER A 35 -0.79 -12.37 9.11
N GLN A 36 -1.46 -11.46 8.41
CA GLN A 36 -0.86 -10.72 7.28
C GLN A 36 0.28 -9.81 7.73
N LEU A 37 0.10 -9.10 8.83
CA LEU A 37 1.15 -8.29 9.45
C LEU A 37 2.35 -9.15 9.83
N LYS A 38 2.13 -10.33 10.45
CA LYS A 38 3.21 -11.27 10.78
C LYS A 38 3.98 -11.71 9.54
N LYS A 39 3.26 -12.08 8.48
CA LYS A 39 3.83 -12.58 7.23
C LYS A 39 4.66 -11.54 6.49
N HIS A 40 4.22 -10.29 6.44
CA HIS A 40 4.80 -9.27 5.57
C HIS A 40 5.63 -8.19 6.29
N PHE A 41 5.52 -8.10 7.62
CA PHE A 41 6.12 -7.03 8.42
C PHE A 41 6.92 -7.53 9.62
N SER A 42 7.16 -8.85 9.71
CA SER A 42 7.78 -9.49 10.90
C SER A 42 7.13 -9.01 12.20
N PHE A 43 5.80 -8.83 12.15
CA PHE A 43 5.06 -8.16 13.20
C PHE A 43 4.97 -9.02 14.47
N GLU A 44 5.32 -8.41 15.59
CA GLU A 44 5.10 -8.98 16.91
C GLU A 44 4.15 -8.08 17.69
N ILE A 45 3.14 -8.68 18.34
CA ILE A 45 2.16 -7.93 19.14
C ILE A 45 2.83 -7.09 20.23
N LEU A 46 3.83 -7.66 20.90
CA LEU A 46 4.61 -7.01 21.95
C LEU A 46 5.87 -6.30 21.42
N GLY A 47 6.03 -6.23 20.08
CA GLY A 47 7.18 -5.58 19.46
C GLY A 47 7.12 -4.06 19.62
N LYS A 48 8.28 -3.41 19.72
CA LYS A 48 8.38 -1.93 19.88
C LYS A 48 7.72 -1.15 18.73
N ASN A 49 7.62 -1.77 17.54
CA ASN A 49 7.07 -1.15 16.34
C ASN A 49 5.63 -1.59 16.03
N SER A 50 4.99 -2.38 16.92
CA SER A 50 3.69 -3.01 16.64
C SER A 50 2.60 -2.00 16.31
N GLU A 51 2.50 -0.93 17.11
CA GLU A 51 1.54 0.16 16.88
C GLU A 51 1.77 0.86 15.54
N THR A 52 3.03 1.18 15.22
CA THR A 52 3.40 1.86 13.97
C THR A 52 3.00 1.02 12.76
N LEU A 53 3.29 -0.29 12.80
CA LEU A 53 2.95 -1.23 11.73
C LEU A 53 1.43 -1.36 11.54
N VAL A 54 0.68 -1.42 12.64
CA VAL A 54 -0.79 -1.49 12.62
C VAL A 54 -1.39 -0.21 12.04
N LYS A 55 -0.91 0.97 12.45
CA LYS A 55 -1.39 2.26 11.93
C LYS A 55 -1.12 2.37 10.42
N LEU A 56 0.10 2.02 10.01
CA LEU A 56 0.52 2.03 8.62
C LEU A 56 -0.37 1.11 7.77
N PHE A 57 -0.59 -0.12 8.23
CA PHE A 57 -1.43 -1.08 7.54
C PHE A 57 -2.91 -0.66 7.49
N ALA A 58 -3.43 -0.07 8.57
CA ALA A 58 -4.78 0.49 8.61
C ALA A 58 -4.95 1.64 7.60
N ASN A 59 -4.00 2.59 7.56
CA ASN A 59 -3.99 3.70 6.60
C ASN A 59 -3.91 3.20 5.16
N LEU A 60 -3.10 2.17 4.92
CA LEU A 60 -2.96 1.56 3.61
C LEU A 60 -4.27 0.88 3.16
N LYS A 61 -4.98 0.21 4.08
CA LYS A 61 -6.29 -0.38 3.80
C LYS A 61 -7.38 0.68 3.61
N LYS A 62 -7.38 1.75 4.41
CA LYS A 62 -8.30 2.89 4.30
C LYS A 62 -8.18 3.59 2.94
N SER A 63 -6.96 3.86 2.50
CA SER A 63 -6.67 4.51 1.20
C SER A 63 -6.98 3.63 -0.02
N THR A 64 -7.22 2.33 0.18
CA THR A 64 -7.27 1.35 -0.89
C THR A 64 -8.60 0.58 -0.89
N ARG A 65 -9.59 1.09 -1.67
CA ARG A 65 -10.96 0.55 -1.76
C ARG A 65 -11.06 -0.98 -2.07
N ASN A 66 -10.11 -1.53 -2.84
CA ASN A 66 -10.02 -2.96 -3.17
C ASN A 66 -8.67 -3.53 -2.69
N PHE A 67 -8.49 -3.66 -1.39
CA PHE A 67 -7.27 -4.17 -0.80
C PHE A 67 -7.34 -5.70 -0.63
N ARG A 68 -6.73 -6.45 -1.55
CA ARG A 68 -6.49 -7.90 -1.44
C ARG A 68 -4.98 -8.12 -1.34
N ILE A 69 -4.54 -8.81 -0.29
CA ILE A 69 -3.12 -9.09 0.01
C ILE A 69 -2.62 -10.36 -0.70
N SER A 70 -3.50 -11.10 -1.36
CA SER A 70 -3.18 -12.37 -2.02
C SER A 70 -2.73 -12.25 -3.48
N ASP A 71 -2.70 -11.05 -4.06
CA ASP A 71 -2.28 -10.88 -5.46
C ASP A 71 -0.78 -10.55 -5.53
N ASN A 72 -0.04 -11.10 -6.50
CA ASN A 72 1.37 -10.76 -6.74
C ASN A 72 1.59 -9.23 -6.84
N THR A 73 0.58 -8.54 -7.36
CA THR A 73 0.46 -7.08 -7.38
C THR A 73 0.68 -6.43 -6.01
N PHE A 74 0.18 -7.04 -4.93
CA PHE A 74 0.41 -6.52 -3.58
C PHE A 74 1.89 -6.60 -3.20
N ASN A 75 2.56 -7.72 -3.45
CA ASN A 75 3.96 -7.92 -3.08
C ASN A 75 4.87 -6.92 -3.79
N ASP A 76 4.72 -6.74 -5.11
CA ASP A 76 5.56 -5.79 -5.84
C ASP A 76 5.30 -4.33 -5.42
N SER A 77 4.04 -3.99 -5.14
CA SER A 77 3.69 -2.68 -4.58
C SER A 77 4.26 -2.50 -3.17
N TRP A 78 4.30 -3.59 -2.40
CA TRP A 78 4.80 -3.65 -1.04
C TRP A 78 6.31 -3.51 -0.96
N ASP A 79 7.06 -4.13 -1.86
CA ASP A 79 8.52 -4.02 -1.91
C ASP A 79 8.95 -2.57 -2.19
N ILE A 80 8.25 -1.90 -3.10
CA ILE A 80 8.45 -0.47 -3.37
C ILE A 80 8.10 0.38 -2.14
N PHE A 81 7.00 0.07 -1.46
CA PHE A 81 6.65 0.74 -0.20
C PHE A 81 7.79 0.61 0.82
N GLN A 82 8.28 -0.61 1.06
CA GLN A 82 9.33 -0.87 2.03
C GLN A 82 10.63 -0.14 1.68
N TYR A 83 10.98 -0.08 0.41
CA TYR A 83 12.16 0.63 -0.06
C TYR A 83 12.16 2.11 0.37
N TYR A 84 11.03 2.80 0.22
CA TYR A 84 10.90 4.20 0.66
C TYR A 84 10.70 4.31 2.18
N TYR A 85 9.94 3.40 2.78
CA TYR A 85 9.63 3.47 4.21
C TYR A 85 10.86 3.34 5.11
N LYS A 86 11.87 2.56 4.69
CA LYS A 86 13.13 2.36 5.43
C LYS A 86 14.11 3.52 5.30
N GLN A 87 13.83 4.54 4.49
CA GLN A 87 14.75 5.65 4.28
C GLN A 87 14.54 6.76 5.32
N GLU A 88 15.62 7.10 6.01
CA GLU A 88 15.66 8.17 7.01
C GLU A 88 16.22 9.47 6.41
N ARG A 89 15.64 9.91 5.30
CA ARG A 89 15.97 11.20 4.68
C ARG A 89 14.72 11.98 4.32
N SER A 90 14.91 13.26 4.02
CA SER A 90 13.87 14.13 3.45
C SER A 90 14.17 14.39 1.98
N ILE A 91 13.12 14.53 1.18
CA ILE A 91 13.20 14.74 -0.26
C ILE A 91 12.05 15.65 -0.70
N THR A 92 12.23 16.41 -1.76
CA THR A 92 11.12 17.14 -2.38
C THR A 92 10.17 16.19 -3.11
N CYS A 93 8.91 16.60 -3.34
CA CYS A 93 7.98 15.79 -4.14
C CYS A 93 8.48 15.59 -5.57
N ALA A 94 9.18 16.58 -6.13
CA ALA A 94 9.74 16.51 -7.48
C ALA A 94 10.85 15.45 -7.58
N GLU A 95 11.85 15.50 -6.69
CA GLU A 95 12.95 14.52 -6.66
C GLU A 95 12.43 13.10 -6.34
N PHE A 96 11.44 12.98 -5.44
CA PHE A 96 10.79 11.69 -5.17
C PHE A 96 10.12 11.12 -6.41
N LEU A 97 9.37 11.95 -7.16
CA LEU A 97 8.71 11.50 -8.38
C LEU A 97 9.73 11.11 -9.46
N GLU A 98 10.87 11.78 -9.52
CA GLU A 98 11.95 11.42 -10.44
C GLU A 98 12.52 10.04 -10.09
N ASP A 99 12.92 9.79 -8.83
CA ASP A 99 13.41 8.47 -8.38
C ASP A 99 12.34 7.38 -8.57
N LEU A 100 11.08 7.67 -8.25
CA LEU A 100 9.97 6.75 -8.43
C LEU A 100 9.74 6.42 -9.91
N SER A 101 9.86 7.40 -10.80
CA SER A 101 9.70 7.22 -12.24
C SER A 101 10.79 6.32 -12.84
N LYS A 102 12.03 6.44 -12.34
CA LYS A 102 13.16 5.59 -12.74
C LYS A 102 12.96 4.15 -12.27
N ARG A 103 12.44 3.95 -11.05
CA ARG A 103 12.20 2.60 -10.51
C ARG A 103 11.06 1.86 -11.17
N LEU A 104 10.01 2.59 -11.53
CA LEU A 104 8.82 2.03 -12.15
C LEU A 104 8.87 2.06 -13.68
N ASP A 105 9.94 2.61 -14.25
CA ASP A 105 10.17 2.82 -15.68
C ASP A 105 8.99 3.47 -16.42
N LEU A 106 8.48 4.61 -15.91
CA LEU A 106 7.24 5.18 -16.44
C LEU A 106 7.15 6.70 -16.46
N LYS A 107 6.56 7.20 -17.56
CA LYS A 107 6.02 8.56 -17.69
C LYS A 107 4.54 8.56 -17.33
N VAL A 108 4.15 9.39 -16.36
CA VAL A 108 2.76 9.53 -15.91
C VAL A 108 2.26 10.97 -15.99
N SER A 109 0.98 11.13 -16.31
CA SER A 109 0.34 12.46 -16.36
C SER A 109 0.21 13.09 -14.98
N LYS A 110 0.24 14.43 -14.91
CA LYS A 110 0.04 15.19 -13.67
C LYS A 110 -1.24 14.75 -12.92
N LYS A 111 -2.34 14.52 -13.63
CA LYS A 111 -3.60 14.02 -13.05
C LYS A 111 -3.44 12.70 -12.29
N THR A 112 -2.59 11.80 -12.81
CA THR A 112 -2.32 10.50 -12.18
C THR A 112 -1.49 10.68 -10.91
N ILE A 113 -0.46 11.53 -10.97
CA ILE A 113 0.38 11.90 -9.82
C ILE A 113 -0.49 12.45 -8.68
N TYR A 114 -1.31 13.47 -8.96
CA TYR A 114 -2.21 14.05 -7.95
C TYR A 114 -3.12 12.98 -7.31
N LYS A 115 -3.64 12.04 -8.11
CA LYS A 115 -4.50 10.96 -7.59
C LYS A 115 -3.75 10.04 -6.62
N TRP A 116 -2.46 9.76 -6.82
CA TRP A 116 -1.67 8.95 -5.89
C TRP A 116 -1.48 9.67 -4.56
N PHE A 117 -1.07 10.95 -4.62
CA PHE A 117 -0.90 11.82 -3.46
C PHE A 117 -2.20 11.97 -2.66
N THR A 118 -3.32 12.27 -3.33
CA THR A 118 -4.64 12.36 -2.67
C THR A 118 -5.03 11.05 -1.98
N LYS A 119 -4.84 9.90 -2.64
CA LYS A 119 -5.13 8.60 -2.02
C LYS A 119 -4.25 8.30 -0.82
N ALA A 120 -3.00 8.74 -0.84
CA ALA A 120 -2.06 8.58 0.27
C ALA A 120 -2.32 9.59 1.41
N GLU A 121 -3.38 10.41 1.32
CA GLU A 121 -3.64 11.52 2.26
C GLU A 121 -2.42 12.48 2.39
N CYS A 122 -1.61 12.58 1.33
CA CYS A 122 -0.39 13.40 1.29
C CYS A 122 -0.57 14.52 0.24
N PRO A 123 -0.57 15.81 0.61
CA PRO A 123 -0.80 16.88 -0.35
C PRO A 123 0.42 17.11 -1.25
N TYR A 124 0.22 17.03 -2.57
CA TYR A 124 1.28 17.28 -3.54
C TYR A 124 1.63 18.77 -3.65
N LYS A 125 2.92 19.08 -3.46
CA LYS A 125 3.55 20.37 -3.78
C LYS A 125 4.99 20.09 -4.21
N ALA A 126 5.37 20.47 -5.44
CA ALA A 126 6.64 20.08 -6.06
C ALA A 126 7.86 20.34 -5.15
N ASP A 127 7.98 21.55 -4.63
CA ASP A 127 9.13 22.00 -3.83
C ASP A 127 8.98 21.73 -2.33
N LYS A 128 7.90 21.07 -1.91
CA LYS A 128 7.68 20.74 -0.51
C LYS A 128 8.48 19.50 -0.13
N TYR A 129 9.24 19.64 0.94
CA TYR A 129 9.96 18.54 1.58
C TYR A 129 9.00 17.67 2.39
N TYR A 130 9.19 16.36 2.24
CA TYR A 130 8.60 15.33 3.08
C TYR A 130 9.69 14.37 3.54
N ALA A 131 9.49 13.75 4.71
CA ALA A 131 10.27 12.57 5.05
C ALA A 131 9.92 11.47 4.03
N VAL A 132 10.93 10.76 3.51
CA VAL A 132 10.71 9.75 2.47
C VAL A 132 9.72 8.67 2.92
N LYS A 133 9.75 8.32 4.21
CA LYS A 133 8.79 7.39 4.82
C LYS A 133 7.32 7.81 4.67
N ASP A 134 7.03 9.12 4.65
CA ASP A 134 5.67 9.65 4.50
C ASP A 134 5.21 9.56 3.02
N LEU A 135 6.16 9.53 2.09
CA LEU A 135 5.91 9.33 0.65
C LEU A 135 5.80 7.84 0.26
N ALA A 136 6.14 6.91 1.15
CA ALA A 136 6.09 5.48 0.86
C ALA A 136 4.68 5.02 0.44
N LEU A 137 3.63 5.56 1.06
CA LEU A 137 2.23 5.29 0.65
C LEU A 137 1.93 5.81 -0.77
N VAL A 138 2.53 6.93 -1.18
CA VAL A 138 2.41 7.43 -2.55
C VAL A 138 3.05 6.44 -3.53
N ALA A 139 4.24 5.92 -3.20
CA ALA A 139 4.93 4.92 -4.01
C ALA A 139 4.12 3.61 -4.14
N PHE A 140 3.49 3.17 -3.04
CA PHE A 140 2.59 2.01 -3.04
C PHE A 140 1.40 2.22 -3.99
N GLN A 141 0.73 3.37 -3.90
CA GLN A 141 -0.41 3.69 -4.78
C GLN A 141 0.00 3.82 -6.24
N ALA A 142 1.22 4.32 -6.50
CA ALA A 142 1.79 4.40 -7.82
C ALA A 142 1.99 3.00 -8.43
N SER A 143 2.74 2.14 -7.73
CA SER A 143 2.99 0.75 -8.15
C SER A 143 1.68 0.00 -8.39
N LYS A 144 0.74 0.06 -7.44
CA LYS A 144 -0.57 -0.58 -7.59
C LYS A 144 -1.33 -0.11 -8.83
N CYS A 145 -1.31 1.20 -9.10
CA CYS A 145 -1.99 1.76 -10.26
C CYS A 145 -1.39 1.25 -11.58
N ILE A 146 -0.08 1.04 -11.62
CA ILE A 146 0.64 0.57 -12.80
C ILE A 146 0.29 -0.86 -13.11
N GLN A 147 0.36 -1.72 -12.10
CA GLN A 147 0.09 -3.14 -12.27
C GLN A 147 -1.36 -3.40 -12.65
N LEU A 148 -2.31 -2.62 -12.12
CA LEU A 148 -3.70 -2.66 -12.58
C LEU A 148 -3.85 -2.27 -14.05
N LYS A 149 -3.11 -1.26 -14.53
CA LYS A 149 -3.13 -0.87 -15.95
C LYS A 149 -2.49 -1.94 -16.85
N GLN A 150 -1.40 -2.57 -16.42
CA GLN A 150 -0.75 -3.67 -17.14
C GLN A 150 -1.69 -4.88 -17.25
N LEU A 151 -2.34 -5.27 -16.15
CA LEU A 151 -3.35 -6.33 -16.14
C LEU A 151 -4.53 -6.01 -17.07
N GLN A 152 -5.00 -4.75 -17.10
CA GLN A 152 -6.06 -4.33 -18.02
C GLN A 152 -5.64 -4.43 -19.49
N LYS A 153 -4.41 -4.01 -19.82
CA LYS A 153 -3.85 -4.13 -21.19
C LYS A 153 -3.77 -5.57 -21.66
N VAL A 154 -3.32 -6.49 -20.78
CA VAL A 154 -3.26 -7.92 -21.11
C VAL A 154 -4.65 -8.47 -21.35
N LYS A 155 -5.62 -8.13 -20.49
CA LYS A 155 -7.02 -8.55 -20.64
C LYS A 155 -7.66 -8.04 -21.93
N SER A 156 -7.46 -6.78 -22.28
CA SER A 156 -7.98 -6.25 -23.55
C SER A 156 -7.34 -6.91 -24.76
N ALA A 157 -6.02 -7.13 -24.73
CA ALA A 157 -5.32 -7.82 -25.81
C ALA A 157 -5.79 -9.28 -25.98
N THR A 158 -6.05 -10.01 -24.90
CA THR A 158 -6.63 -11.37 -24.99
C THR A 158 -8.04 -11.37 -25.60
N VAL A 159 -8.85 -10.34 -25.33
CA VAL A 159 -10.19 -10.22 -25.92
C VAL A 159 -10.09 -9.92 -27.42
N GLU A 160 -9.16 -9.06 -27.83
CA GLU A 160 -8.90 -8.76 -29.26
C GLU A 160 -8.40 -10.00 -30.02
N VAL A 161 -7.45 -10.75 -29.46
CA VAL A 161 -6.94 -11.99 -30.08
C VAL A 161 -8.05 -13.03 -30.23
N ASN A 162 -8.86 -13.24 -29.20
CA ASN A 162 -9.98 -14.19 -29.28
C ASN A 162 -11.05 -13.74 -30.30
N ALA A 163 -11.30 -12.43 -30.43
CA ALA A 163 -12.22 -11.89 -31.42
C ALA A 163 -11.69 -12.03 -32.87
N ILE A 164 -10.37 -11.97 -33.08
CA ILE A 164 -9.75 -12.22 -34.38
C ILE A 164 -9.86 -13.71 -34.76
N VAL A 165 -9.58 -14.62 -33.82
CA VAL A 165 -9.67 -16.07 -34.04
C VAL A 165 -11.10 -16.51 -34.39
N LEU A 166 -12.12 -15.93 -33.74
CA LEU A 166 -13.54 -16.24 -34.02
C LEU A 166 -14.08 -15.63 -35.32
N ARG A 167 -13.41 -14.62 -35.90
CA ARG A 167 -13.79 -14.02 -37.20
C ARG A 167 -13.06 -14.63 -38.39
N GLY A 168 -12.01 -15.42 -38.13
CA GLY A 168 -11.25 -16.15 -39.15
C GLY A 168 -11.59 -17.64 -39.24
N ALA A 169 -12.58 -18.10 -38.46
CA ALA A 169 -13.17 -19.45 -38.52
C ALA A 169 -14.58 -19.36 -39.13
#